data_AF-A0A3M0ATG4-F1
#
_entry.id   AF-A0A3M0ATG4-F1
#
_cell.length_a   1.000
_cell.length_b   1.000
_cell.length_c   1.000
_cell.angle_alpha   90.00
_cell.angle_beta   90.00
_cell.angle_gamma   90.00
#
_symmetry.space_group_name_H-M   'P 1'
#
loop_
_entity.id
_entity.type
_entity.pdbx_description
1 polymer ?
#
loop_
_entity_poly.entity_id
_entity_poly.type
_entity_poly.pdbx_seq_one_letter_code
_entity_poly.pdbx_strand_id
1 'polypeptide(L)'
;MTNKLVLAFDFGMRSIGCAVGQTISGTANELKPINAVNGAPQWAEMQALIEEWKPHALIVGLPLNMDGSESEMCQSARRFGNRLNGRFKLPVEMADERLTTREAKHEAHLRGRRGSYKDNPVDSIAARMILEGWLAQQQ
;
A
#
# COMPACT_ATOMS: atom_id res chain seq x y z
N MET A 1 -0.67 -24.59 -3.93
CA MET A 1 -0.28 -23.17 -3.91
C MET A 1 0.45 -22.89 -2.61
N THR A 2 1.65 -22.32 -2.65
CA THR A 2 2.40 -21.96 -1.43
C THR A 2 1.82 -20.67 -0.84
N ASN A 3 1.61 -20.61 0.48
CA ASN A 3 1.10 -19.40 1.12
C ASN A 3 2.13 -18.26 0.99
N LYS A 4 1.80 -17.20 0.24
CA LYS A 4 2.65 -16.02 0.15
C LYS A 4 2.02 -14.90 0.95
N LEU A 5 2.72 -14.47 1.99
CA LEU A 5 2.42 -13.23 2.69
C LEU A 5 3.02 -12.06 1.90
N VAL A 6 2.24 -11.00 1.72
CA VAL A 6 2.64 -9.80 0.96
C VAL A 6 2.26 -8.55 1.75
N LEU A 7 3.06 -7.49 1.60
CA LEU A 7 2.74 -6.17 2.11
C LEU A 7 2.36 -5.25 0.96
N ALA A 8 1.38 -4.37 1.19
CA ALA A 8 1.02 -3.32 0.25
C ALA A 8 1.21 -1.93 0.86
N PHE A 9 1.55 -0.98 -0.01
CA PHE A 9 1.80 0.40 0.33
C PHE A 9 0.99 1.34 -0.57
N ASP A 10 0.23 2.22 0.07
CA ASP A 10 -0.38 3.38 -0.58
C ASP A 10 0.59 4.57 -0.46
N PHE A 11 1.15 5.03 -1.58
CA PHE A 11 2.20 6.03 -1.57
C PHE A 11 1.64 7.44 -1.40
N GLY A 12 2.02 8.11 -0.31
CA GLY A 12 1.70 9.50 -0.06
C GLY A 12 2.90 10.35 0.33
N MET A 13 2.78 11.67 0.14
CA MET A 13 3.86 12.63 0.41
C MET A 13 4.12 12.86 1.91
N ARG A 14 3.10 12.64 2.75
CA ARG A 14 3.15 12.86 4.21
C ARG A 14 2.99 11.58 5.03
N SER A 15 2.40 10.56 4.44
CA SER A 15 2.10 9.29 5.07
C SER A 15 2.03 8.22 3.99
N ILE A 16 2.44 7.00 4.32
CA ILE A 16 2.36 5.83 3.46
C ILE A 16 1.45 4.82 4.16
N GLY A 17 0.28 4.58 3.60
CA GLY A 17 -0.65 3.56 4.09
C GLY A 17 -0.01 2.18 3.95
N CYS A 18 -0.25 1.28 4.90
CA CYS A 18 0.34 -0.04 4.93
C CYS A 18 -0.74 -1.11 5.13
N ALA A 19 -0.63 -2.24 4.44
CA ALA A 19 -1.51 -3.39 4.64
C ALA A 19 -0.74 -4.70 4.48
N VAL A 20 -1.23 -5.76 5.12
CA VAL A 20 -0.71 -7.12 5.00
C VAL A 20 -1.79 -8.05 4.50
N GLY A 21 -1.42 -9.00 3.66
CA GLY A 21 -2.36 -9.98 3.11
C GLY A 21 -1.67 -11.27 2.72
N GLN A 22 -2.47 -12.26 2.35
CA GLN A 22 -1.96 -13.57 1.97
C GLN A 22 -2.72 -14.15 0.77
N THR A 23 -2.01 -14.88 -0.09
CA THR A 23 -2.55 -15.39 -1.35
C THR A 23 -3.56 -16.53 -1.18
N ILE A 24 -3.55 -17.26 -0.06
CA ILE A 24 -4.48 -18.39 0.14
C ILE A 24 -5.89 -17.91 0.42
N SER A 25 -6.07 -16.95 1.34
CA SER A 25 -7.40 -16.43 1.66
C SER A 25 -7.84 -15.31 0.73
N GLY A 26 -6.90 -14.68 0.01
CA GLY A 26 -7.20 -13.50 -0.81
C GLY A 26 -7.63 -12.28 0.00
N THR A 27 -7.34 -12.26 1.30
CA THR A 27 -7.74 -11.18 2.22
C THR A 27 -6.56 -10.35 2.67
N ALA A 28 -6.83 -9.10 3.03
CA ALA A 28 -5.85 -8.18 3.59
C ALA A 28 -6.37 -7.48 4.85
N ASN A 29 -5.45 -7.03 5.69
CA ASN A 29 -5.71 -6.25 6.90
C ASN A 29 -4.88 -4.98 6.88
N GLU A 30 -5.46 -3.91 7.43
CA GLU A 30 -4.79 -2.62 7.59
C GLU A 30 -3.69 -2.71 8.65
N LEU A 31 -2.58 -2.04 8.38
CA LEU A 31 -1.49 -1.83 9.33
C LEU A 31 -1.37 -0.35 9.66
N LYS A 32 -0.58 -0.04 10.69
CA LYS A 32 -0.25 1.35 11.00
C LYS A 32 0.48 1.98 9.79
N PRO A 33 0.06 3.17 9.34
CA PRO A 33 0.76 3.88 8.27
C PRO A 33 2.13 4.36 8.75
N ILE A 34 3.06 4.50 7.81
CA ILE A 34 4.42 5.00 8.05
C ILE A 34 4.46 6.49 7.69
N ASN A 35 4.97 7.32 8.59
CA ASN A 35 5.12 8.74 8.27
C ASN A 35 6.12 8.95 7.14
N ALA A 36 5.85 9.96 6.31
CA ALA A 36 6.73 10.36 5.22
C ALA A 36 6.97 11.87 5.22
N VAL A 37 8.14 12.28 4.76
CA VAL A 37 8.46 13.68 4.48
C VAL A 37 8.82 13.81 3.02
N ASN A 38 8.02 14.54 2.25
CA ASN A 38 8.17 14.68 0.81
C ASN A 38 8.26 13.32 0.07
N GLY A 39 7.46 12.34 0.51
CA GLY A 39 7.44 10.99 -0.07
C GLY A 39 8.67 10.14 0.25
N ALA A 40 9.50 10.55 1.21
CA ALA A 40 10.51 9.69 1.82
C ALA A 40 9.94 9.10 3.12
N PRO A 41 9.76 7.77 3.23
CA PRO A 41 9.29 7.13 4.47
C PRO A 41 10.34 7.28 5.58
N GLN A 42 9.89 7.17 6.82
CA GLN A 42 10.77 6.77 7.92
C GLN A 42 11.28 5.34 7.69
N TRP A 43 12.49 5.21 7.12
CA TRP A 43 13.04 3.91 6.71
C TRP A 43 13.23 2.91 7.86
N ALA A 44 13.41 3.37 9.09
CA ALA A 44 13.50 2.50 10.25
C ALA A 44 12.16 1.81 10.55
N GLU A 45 11.03 2.53 10.44
CA GLU A 45 9.69 1.96 10.61
C GLU A 45 9.37 0.97 9.48
N MET A 46 9.72 1.32 8.24
CA MET A 46 9.58 0.43 7.08
C MET A 46 10.37 -0.87 7.25
N GLN A 47 11.61 -0.76 7.73
CA GLN A 47 12.45 -1.92 7.97
C GLN A 47 11.87 -2.81 9.07
N ALA A 48 11.46 -2.24 10.20
CA ALA A 48 10.82 -2.98 11.28
C ALA A 48 9.57 -3.74 10.79
N LEU A 49 8.73 -3.09 9.98
CA LEU A 49 7.53 -3.70 9.41
C LEU A 49 7.88 -4.89 8.50
N ILE A 50 8.89 -4.76 7.65
CA ILE A 50 9.33 -5.83 6.74
C ILE A 50 9.96 -6.99 7.53
N GLU A 51 10.72 -6.71 8.59
CA GLU A 51 11.34 -7.73 9.45
C GLU A 51 10.30 -8.48 10.30
N GLU A 52 9.25 -7.79 10.75
CA GLU A 52 8.13 -8.36 11.49
C GLU A 52 7.33 -9.33 10.62
N TRP A 53 6.90 -8.88 9.44
CA TRP A 53 5.97 -9.62 8.59
C TRP A 53 6.65 -10.58 7.62
N LYS A 54 7.93 -10.36 7.29
CA LYS A 54 8.74 -11.16 6.35
C LYS A 54 8.00 -11.48 5.04
N PRO A 55 7.50 -10.46 4.31
CA PRO A 55 6.73 -10.67 3.10
C PRO A 55 7.57 -11.26 1.97
N HIS A 56 6.90 -11.98 1.08
CA HIS A 56 7.47 -12.56 -0.13
C HIS A 56 7.56 -11.54 -1.27
N ALA A 57 6.69 -10.53 -1.26
CA ALA A 57 6.66 -9.44 -2.21
C ALA A 57 6.05 -8.18 -1.59
N LEU A 58 6.39 -7.03 -2.16
CA LEU A 58 5.86 -5.74 -1.79
C LEU A 58 5.02 -5.19 -2.94
N ILE A 59 3.82 -4.70 -2.64
CA ILE A 59 2.89 -4.14 -3.60
C ILE A 59 2.84 -2.64 -3.39
N VAL A 60 2.93 -1.84 -4.45
CA VAL A 60 2.85 -0.37 -4.37
C VAL A 60 1.69 0.09 -5.25
N GLY A 61 0.78 0.85 -4.66
CA GLY A 61 -0.30 1.50 -5.39
C GLY A 61 0.21 2.45 -6.47
N LEU A 62 -0.43 2.42 -7.64
CA LEU A 62 -0.18 3.32 -8.74
C LEU A 62 -1.45 4.17 -8.99
N PRO A 63 -1.43 5.47 -8.64
CA PRO A 63 -2.58 6.36 -8.74
C PRO A 63 -2.73 6.86 -10.18
N LEU A 64 -3.12 5.95 -11.09
CA LEU A 64 -3.38 6.26 -12.49
C LEU A 64 -4.61 7.15 -12.64
N ASN A 65 -4.59 8.02 -13.65
CA ASN A 65 -5.77 8.78 -14.04
C ASN A 65 -6.86 7.83 -14.59
N MET A 66 -8.12 8.28 -14.60
CA MET A 66 -9.24 7.42 -15.03
C MET A 66 -9.08 6.89 -16.47
N ASP A 67 -8.45 7.66 -17.35
CA ASP A 67 -8.12 7.27 -18.73
C ASP A 67 -6.88 6.35 -18.85
N GLY A 68 -6.22 6.06 -17.73
CA GLY A 68 -5.01 5.23 -17.66
C GLY A 68 -3.70 5.97 -17.86
N SER A 69 -3.74 7.30 -18.05
CA SER A 69 -2.53 8.11 -18.15
C SER A 69 -1.80 8.24 -16.81
N GLU A 70 -0.47 8.40 -16.88
CA GLU A 70 0.37 8.57 -15.68
C GLU A 70 0.44 10.04 -15.25
N SER A 71 0.41 10.26 -13.93
CA SER A 71 0.66 11.56 -13.30
C SER A 71 2.09 11.64 -12.74
N GLU A 72 2.52 12.83 -12.29
CA GLU A 72 3.79 12.96 -11.54
C GLU A 72 3.81 12.11 -10.26
N MET A 73 2.63 11.84 -9.68
CA MET A 73 2.49 10.95 -8.52
C MET A 73 2.81 9.51 -8.88
N CYS A 74 2.43 9.05 -10.09
CA CYS A 74 2.78 7.72 -10.59
C CYS A 74 4.31 7.55 -10.66
N GLN A 75 5.01 8.55 -11.18
CA GLN A 75 6.48 8.53 -11.21
C GLN A 75 7.08 8.48 -9.80
N SER A 76 6.50 9.22 -8.86
CA SER A 76 6.94 9.24 -7.46
C SER A 76 6.73 7.89 -6.76
N ALA A 77 5.57 7.25 -6.99
CA ALA A 77 5.27 5.91 -6.50
C ALA A 77 6.22 4.86 -7.10
N ARG A 78 6.52 4.92 -8.40
CA ARG A 78 7.52 4.05 -9.04
C ARG A 78 8.91 4.24 -8.45
N ARG A 79 9.34 5.48 -8.22
CA ARG A 79 10.62 5.76 -7.53
C ARG A 79 10.63 5.23 -6.10
N PHE A 80 9.51 5.26 -5.40
CA PHE A 80 9.37 4.64 -4.09
C PHE A 80 9.50 3.12 -4.17
N GLY A 81 8.82 2.46 -5.10
CA GLY A 81 8.96 1.02 -5.36
C GLY A 81 10.40 0.60 -5.67
N ASN A 82 11.10 1.36 -6.52
CA ASN A 82 12.52 1.12 -6.81
C ASN A 82 13.41 1.24 -5.57
N ARG A 83 13.13 2.20 -4.68
CA ARG A 83 13.85 2.35 -3.40
C ARG A 83 13.59 1.18 -2.46
N LEU A 84 12.35 0.68 -2.39
CA LEU A 84 12.01 -0.53 -1.64
C LEU A 84 12.79 -1.75 -2.15
N ASN A 85 12.76 -1.99 -3.46
CA ASN A 85 13.49 -3.10 -4.08
C ASN A 85 15.00 -2.98 -3.82
N GLY A 86 15.56 -1.79 -4.04
CA GLY A 86 16.99 -1.52 -3.84
C GLY A 86 17.45 -1.80 -2.41
N ARG A 87 16.65 -1.42 -1.41
CA ARG A 87 16.96 -1.55 0.02
C ARG A 87 16.74 -2.96 0.58
N PHE A 88 15.59 -3.57 0.26
CA PHE A 88 15.16 -4.82 0.89
C PHE A 88 15.36 -6.06 0.03
N LYS A 89 15.69 -5.88 -1.26
CA LYS A 89 15.90 -6.96 -2.23
C LYS A 89 14.69 -7.90 -2.40
N LEU A 90 13.50 -7.43 -2.03
CA LEU A 90 12.25 -8.13 -2.24
C LEU A 90 11.66 -7.76 -3.62
N PRO A 91 10.92 -8.69 -4.27
CA PRO A 91 10.10 -8.37 -5.43
C PRO A 91 9.17 -7.20 -5.11
N VAL A 92 9.06 -6.25 -6.04
CA VAL A 92 8.13 -5.12 -5.93
C VAL A 92 7.24 -5.12 -7.16
N GLU A 93 5.94 -5.11 -6.95
CA GLU A 93 4.92 -5.02 -8.00
C GLU A 93 4.11 -3.74 -7.85
N MET A 94 3.69 -3.17 -8.99
CA MET A 94 2.83 -1.99 -9.02
C MET A 94 1.38 -2.44 -9.23
N ALA A 95 0.45 -1.95 -8.41
CA ALA A 95 -0.97 -2.28 -8.49
C ALA A 95 -1.79 -1.07 -8.96
N ASP A 96 -2.67 -1.27 -9.94
CA ASP A 96 -3.56 -0.22 -10.44
C ASP A 96 -4.68 0.07 -9.45
N GLU A 97 -4.64 1.26 -8.84
CA GLU A 97 -5.61 1.71 -7.84
C GLU A 97 -7.02 1.95 -8.41
N ARG A 98 -7.18 2.00 -9.73
CA ARG A 98 -8.48 2.17 -10.39
C ARG A 98 -9.37 0.94 -10.26
N LEU A 99 -8.78 -0.21 -9.95
CA LEU A 99 -9.49 -1.48 -9.81
C LEU A 99 -10.26 -1.59 -8.49
N THR A 100 -10.16 -0.58 -7.63
CA THR A 100 -10.94 -0.49 -6.39
C THR A 100 -12.32 0.11 -6.66
N THR A 101 -13.36 -0.43 -5.99
CA THR A 101 -14.74 0.01 -6.23
C THR A 101 -14.99 1.43 -5.75
N ARG A 102 -15.96 2.12 -6.36
CA ARG A 102 -16.33 3.49 -5.97
C ARG A 102 -16.80 3.58 -4.51
N GLU A 103 -17.48 2.54 -4.03
CA GLU A 103 -17.95 2.43 -2.64
C GLU A 103 -16.77 2.28 -1.67
N ALA A 104 -15.77 1.46 -2.03
CA ALA A 104 -14.58 1.27 -1.23
C ALA A 104 -13.75 2.58 -1.15
N LYS A 105 -13.60 3.30 -2.27
CA LYS A 105 -13.00 4.65 -2.29
C LYS A 105 -13.77 5.64 -1.43
N HIS A 106 -15.11 5.57 -1.44
CA HIS A 106 -15.96 6.43 -0.63
C HIS A 106 -15.81 6.12 0.87
N GLU A 107 -15.75 4.84 1.25
CA GLU A 107 -15.50 4.42 2.63
C GLU A 107 -14.16 4.94 3.15
N ALA A 108 -13.07 4.76 2.38
CA ALA A 108 -11.75 5.28 2.73
C ALA A 108 -11.77 6.80 2.95
N HIS A 109 -12.45 7.54 2.06
CA HIS A 109 -12.57 8.99 2.16
C HIS A 109 -13.39 9.44 3.39
N LEU A 110 -14.47 8.73 3.72
CA LEU A 110 -15.30 9.05 4.89
C LEU A 110 -14.58 8.75 6.21
N ARG A 111 -13.85 7.65 6.29
CA ARG A 111 -13.09 7.26 7.49
C ARG A 111 -11.85 8.15 7.67
N GLY A 112 -11.13 8.47 6.59
CA GLY A 112 -10.01 9.43 6.57
C GLY A 112 -10.37 10.83 7.05
N ARG A 113 -11.64 11.25 6.94
CA ARG A 113 -12.12 12.55 7.43
C ARG A 113 -12.52 12.55 8.91
N ARG A 114 -12.78 11.38 9.52
CA ARG A 114 -13.30 11.28 10.89
C ARG A 114 -12.21 11.15 11.96
N GLY A 115 -10.96 10.90 11.59
CA GLY A 115 -9.87 10.66 12.52
C GLY A 115 -9.34 11.93 13.22
N SER A 116 -9.69 12.10 14.50
CA SER A 116 -8.75 12.66 15.48
C SER A 116 -7.49 11.76 15.44
N TYR A 117 -6.42 12.24 14.81
CA TYR A 117 -5.17 11.50 14.57
C TYR A 117 -4.47 10.99 15.86
N LYS A 118 -5.03 11.26 17.04
CA LYS A 118 -4.45 10.98 18.35
C LYS A 118 -4.78 9.60 18.92
N ASP A 119 -5.93 9.00 18.59
CA ASP A 119 -6.45 7.88 19.40
C ASP A 119 -6.45 6.51 18.70
N ASN A 120 -6.47 6.46 17.35
CA ASN A 120 -6.31 5.19 16.63
C ASN A 120 -5.82 5.41 15.18
N PRO A 121 -4.50 5.32 14.90
CA PRO A 121 -3.92 5.68 13.61
C PRO A 121 -4.08 4.60 12.51
N VAL A 122 -4.97 3.61 12.68
CA VAL A 122 -5.20 2.56 11.69
C VAL A 122 -6.13 3.08 10.60
N ASP A 123 -5.60 3.95 9.75
CA ASP A 123 -6.31 4.35 8.52
C ASP A 123 -5.39 4.12 7.31
N SER A 124 -5.25 2.84 7.00
CA SER A 124 -4.53 2.35 5.81
C SER A 124 -5.49 1.66 4.84
N ILE A 125 -6.76 2.10 4.82
CA ILE A 125 -7.84 1.48 4.03
C ILE A 125 -7.43 1.42 2.55
N ALA A 126 -6.82 2.49 2.02
CA ALA A 126 -6.32 2.52 0.65
C ALA A 126 -5.31 1.38 0.37
N ALA A 127 -4.34 1.16 1.25
CA ALA A 127 -3.37 0.08 1.11
C ALA A 127 -4.05 -1.31 1.19
N ARG A 128 -5.05 -1.48 2.06
CA ARG A 128 -5.84 -2.73 2.13
C ARG A 128 -6.58 -2.98 0.82
N MET A 129 -7.26 -1.97 0.28
CA MET A 129 -8.00 -2.07 -0.98
C MET A 129 -7.08 -2.35 -2.18
N ILE A 130 -5.92 -1.70 -2.23
CA ILE A 130 -4.87 -2.00 -3.23
C ILE A 130 -4.52 -3.48 -3.17
N LEU A 131 -4.30 -4.00 -1.96
CA LEU A 131 -3.85 -5.36 -1.78
C LEU A 131 -4.93 -6.39 -2.14
N GLU A 132 -6.16 -6.18 -1.70
CA GLU A 132 -7.30 -7.03 -2.07
C GLU A 132 -7.53 -7.04 -3.58
N GLY A 133 -7.44 -5.87 -4.24
CA GLY A 133 -7.54 -5.78 -5.69
C GLY A 133 -6.44 -6.56 -6.41
N TRP A 134 -5.19 -6.46 -5.95
CA TRP A 134 -4.08 -7.25 -6.50
C TRP A 134 -4.28 -8.75 -6.25
N LEU A 135 -4.65 -9.15 -5.03
CA LEU A 135 -4.88 -10.56 -4.66
C LEU A 135 -5.99 -11.21 -5.48
N ALA A 136 -7.05 -10.46 -5.82
CA ALA A 136 -8.15 -10.96 -6.66
C ALA A 136 -7.71 -11.27 -8.10
N GLN A 137 -6.62 -10.67 -8.59
CA GLN A 137 -6.06 -10.94 -9.92
C GLN A 137 -5.10 -12.13 -9.94
N GLN A 138 -4.67 -12.62 -8.78
CA GLN A 138 -3.74 -13.75 -8.66
C GLN A 138 -4.45 -15.11 -8.58
N GLN A 139 -5.78 -15.12 -8.66
CA GLN A 139 -6.65 -16.31 -8.65
C GLN A 139 -7.13 -16.61 -10.07
#